data_AF-A0A2D8MMQ4-F1
#
_entry.id   AF-A0A2D8MMQ4-F1
#
_cell.length_a   1.000
_cell.length_b   1.000
_cell.length_c   1.000
_cell.angle_alpha   90.00
_cell.angle_beta   90.00
_cell.angle_gamma   90.00
#
_symmetry.space_group_name_H-M   'P 1'
#
loop_
_entity.id
_entity.type
_entity.pdbx_description
1 polymer ?
#
loop_
_entity_poly.entity_id
_entity_poly.type
_entity_poly.pdbx_seq_one_letter_code
_entity_poly.pdbx_strand_id
1 'polypeptide(L)'
;MIDDLIDDDKLLEIILGNSHFTKPQIDSLMLAFQYRIEGYSLNEIIKMRDSGPVSKGSYLRTLSQAKNNFRKSLNTLLLVIYLGVLDTNTISSFTDLSERLNSLKDIEIPVEVIDEIDDIINEICDRITGDKVI
;
A
#
# COMPACT_ATOMS: atom_id res chain seq x y z
N MET A 1 -10.94 -10.50 2.95
CA MET A 1 -9.54 -10.79 2.55
C MET A 1 -9.11 -9.70 1.56
N ILE A 2 -7.90 -9.64 0.99
CA ILE A 2 -7.53 -8.51 0.11
C ILE A 2 -8.42 -8.42 -1.14
N ASP A 3 -8.91 -9.54 -1.66
CA ASP A 3 -9.83 -9.56 -2.81
C ASP A 3 -11.13 -8.83 -2.48
N ASP A 4 -11.79 -9.24 -1.38
CA ASP A 4 -13.00 -8.58 -0.90
C ASP A 4 -12.79 -7.08 -0.64
N LEU A 5 -11.64 -6.72 -0.06
CA LEU A 5 -11.31 -5.31 0.21
C LEU A 5 -11.15 -4.51 -1.09
N ILE A 6 -10.55 -5.08 -2.14
CA ILE A 6 -10.39 -4.40 -3.43
C ILE A 6 -11.73 -4.28 -4.15
N ASP A 7 -12.56 -5.33 -4.11
CA ASP A 7 -13.86 -5.34 -4.77
C ASP A 7 -14.82 -4.29 -4.17
N ASP A 8 -14.72 -4.05 -2.86
CA ASP A 8 -15.54 -3.07 -2.13
C ASP A 8 -14.94 -1.65 -2.09
N ASP A 9 -13.63 -1.49 -2.35
CA ASP A 9 -12.91 -0.21 -2.23
C ASP A 9 -12.05 0.07 -3.48
N LYS A 10 -12.63 0.79 -4.44
CA LYS A 10 -11.93 1.23 -5.66
C LYS A 10 -10.74 2.15 -5.37
N LEU A 11 -10.78 2.93 -4.29
CA LEU A 11 -9.66 3.77 -3.90
C LEU A 11 -8.48 2.90 -3.44
N LEU A 12 -8.74 1.81 -2.72
CA LEU A 12 -7.73 0.80 -2.39
C LEU A 12 -7.14 0.16 -3.66
N GLU A 13 -7.96 -0.17 -4.65
CA GLU A 13 -7.49 -0.74 -5.93
C GLU A 13 -6.45 0.16 -6.60
N ILE A 14 -6.77 1.46 -6.72
CA ILE A 14 -5.91 2.48 -7.34
C ILE A 14 -4.61 2.64 -6.54
N ILE A 15 -4.71 2.82 -5.22
CA ILE A 15 -3.54 2.99 -4.35
C ILE A 15 -2.63 1.76 -4.43
N LEU A 16 -3.20 0.56 -4.48
CA LEU A 16 -2.43 -0.68 -4.65
C LEU A 16 -1.74 -0.72 -6.02
N GLY A 17 -2.44 -0.33 -7.09
CA GLY A 17 -1.91 -0.26 -8.46
C GLY A 17 -0.69 0.65 -8.62
N ASN A 18 -0.66 1.75 -7.87
CA ASN A 18 0.44 2.71 -7.86
C ASN A 18 1.56 2.39 -6.84
N SER A 19 1.43 1.27 -6.11
CA SER A 19 2.39 0.88 -5.07
C SER A 19 3.50 -0.06 -5.57
N HIS A 20 4.48 -0.33 -4.70
CA HIS A 20 5.49 -1.37 -4.93
C HIS A 20 5.04 -2.79 -4.54
N PHE A 21 3.76 -2.99 -4.25
CA PHE A 21 3.20 -4.30 -3.92
C PHE A 21 2.40 -4.88 -5.08
N THR A 22 2.58 -6.17 -5.33
CA THR A 22 1.60 -6.98 -6.05
C THR A 22 0.50 -7.44 -5.09
N LYS A 23 -0.69 -7.75 -5.61
CA LYS A 23 -1.81 -8.30 -4.82
C LYS A 23 -1.41 -9.51 -3.94
N PRO A 24 -0.68 -10.54 -4.43
CA PRO A 24 -0.18 -11.63 -3.58
C PRO A 24 0.79 -11.20 -2.46
N GLN A 25 1.55 -10.12 -2.68
CA GLN A 25 2.52 -9.61 -1.70
C GLN A 25 1.82 -8.88 -0.56
N ILE A 26 0.88 -7.99 -0.85
CA ILE A 26 0.13 -7.26 0.19
C ILE A 26 -0.77 -8.21 0.98
N ASP A 27 -1.44 -9.16 0.31
CA ASP A 27 -2.19 -10.28 0.92
C ASP A 27 -1.32 -11.02 1.96
N SER A 28 -0.18 -11.54 1.49
CA SER A 28 0.74 -12.30 2.35
C SER A 28 1.26 -11.47 3.53
N LEU A 29 1.49 -10.18 3.32
CA LEU A 29 1.97 -9.26 4.35
C LEU A 29 0.90 -9.01 5.41
N MET A 30 -0.34 -8.69 5.02
CA MET A 30 -1.47 -8.45 5.92
C MET A 30 -1.77 -9.67 6.76
N LEU A 31 -1.90 -10.85 6.14
CA LEU A 31 -2.11 -12.11 6.84
C LEU A 31 -1.00 -12.40 7.87
N ALA A 32 0.25 -12.12 7.51
CA ALA A 32 1.39 -12.31 8.41
C ALA A 32 1.42 -11.34 9.59
N PHE A 33 0.79 -10.17 9.48
CA PHE A 33 0.66 -9.22 10.59
C PHE A 33 -0.53 -9.56 11.46
N GLN A 34 -1.72 -9.69 10.87
CA GLN A 34 -2.97 -9.94 11.58
C GLN A 34 -2.96 -11.30 12.30
N TYR A 35 -2.80 -12.38 11.55
CA TYR A 35 -2.97 -13.72 12.11
C TYR A 35 -1.78 -14.21 12.94
N ARG A 36 -0.61 -13.61 12.76
CA ARG A 36 0.52 -13.87 13.68
C ARG A 36 0.28 -13.29 15.06
N ILE A 37 -0.40 -12.14 15.16
CA ILE A 37 -0.83 -11.55 16.44
C ILE A 37 -1.89 -12.46 17.08
N GLU A 38 -2.81 -12.98 16.27
CA GLU A 38 -3.88 -13.89 16.73
C GLU A 38 -3.39 -15.34 17.02
N GLY A 39 -2.12 -15.66 16.78
CA GLY A 39 -1.50 -16.93 17.19
C GLY A 39 -1.66 -18.10 16.22
N TYR A 40 -2.10 -17.87 14.98
CA TYR A 40 -2.27 -18.92 13.98
C TYR A 40 -0.93 -19.54 13.54
N SER A 41 -0.96 -20.83 13.23
CA SER A 41 0.18 -21.51 12.61
C SER A 41 0.40 -21.02 11.18
N LEU A 42 1.63 -21.13 10.71
CA LEU A 42 1.98 -20.76 9.33
C LEU A 42 1.15 -21.50 8.27
N ASN A 43 0.79 -22.76 8.53
CA ASN A 43 -0.01 -23.55 7.61
C ASN A 43 -1.47 -23.05 7.53
N GLU A 44 -2.01 -22.53 8.62
CA GLU A 44 -3.35 -21.91 8.63
C GLU A 44 -3.32 -20.59 7.87
N ILE A 45 -2.33 -19.73 8.14
CA ILE A 45 -2.13 -18.46 7.45
C ILE A 45 -2.03 -18.66 5.92
N ILE A 46 -1.27 -19.66 5.47
CA ILE A 46 -1.11 -19.96 4.03
C ILE A 46 -2.45 -20.34 3.37
N LYS A 47 -3.35 -21.01 4.09
CA LYS A 47 -4.66 -21.42 3.56
C LYS A 47 -5.65 -20.26 3.45
N MET A 48 -5.41 -19.16 4.17
CA MET A 48 -6.26 -17.96 4.17
C MET A 48 -5.92 -16.99 3.04
N ARG A 49 -4.97 -17.31 2.17
CA ARG A 49 -4.63 -16.47 1.03
C ARG A 49 -5.73 -16.46 0.00
N ASP A 50 -6.05 -15.26 -0.50
CA ASP A 50 -6.99 -15.09 -1.61
C ASP A 50 -6.55 -15.80 -2.88
N SER A 51 -5.26 -15.70 -3.23
CA SER A 51 -4.74 -16.36 -4.44
C SER A 51 -4.62 -17.90 -4.29
N GLY A 52 -5.19 -18.46 -3.22
CA GLY A 52 -5.15 -19.86 -2.89
C GLY A 52 -3.89 -20.31 -2.13
N PRO A 53 -3.94 -21.52 -1.56
CA PRO A 53 -2.82 -22.09 -0.82
C PRO A 53 -1.64 -22.36 -1.75
N VAL A 54 -0.44 -22.07 -1.24
CA VAL A 54 0.83 -22.33 -1.93
C VAL A 54 1.76 -23.13 -1.01
N SER A 55 2.88 -23.62 -1.54
CA SER A 55 3.90 -24.23 -0.68
C SER A 55 4.44 -23.22 0.33
N LYS A 56 4.86 -23.71 1.51
CA LYS A 56 5.49 -22.89 2.55
C LYS A 56 6.67 -22.06 2.01
N GLY A 57 7.51 -22.66 1.16
CA GLY A 57 8.63 -21.96 0.54
C GLY A 57 8.18 -20.84 -0.40
N SER A 58 7.10 -21.05 -1.16
CA SER A 58 6.54 -20.01 -2.04
C SER A 58 5.98 -18.84 -1.24
N TYR A 59 5.18 -19.13 -0.21
CA TYR A 59 4.64 -18.10 0.66
C TYR A 59 5.72 -17.27 1.33
N LEU A 60 6.74 -17.91 1.93
CA LEU A 60 7.81 -17.21 2.62
C LEU A 60 8.63 -16.32 1.66
N ARG A 61 8.81 -16.74 0.39
CA ARG A 61 9.42 -15.88 -0.63
C ARG A 61 8.56 -14.67 -0.94
N THR A 62 7.27 -14.84 -1.19
CA THR A 62 6.33 -13.73 -1.44
C THR A 62 6.31 -12.74 -0.27
N LEU A 63 6.20 -13.23 0.97
CA LEU A 63 6.25 -12.41 2.17
C LEU A 63 7.59 -11.68 2.32
N SER A 64 8.71 -12.34 2.01
CA SER A 64 10.03 -11.71 2.04
C SER A 64 10.16 -10.60 0.99
N GLN A 65 9.62 -10.80 -0.21
CA GLN A 65 9.59 -9.78 -1.25
C GLN A 65 8.77 -8.57 -0.81
N ALA A 66 7.56 -8.79 -0.27
CA ALA A 66 6.71 -7.73 0.27
C ALA A 66 7.45 -6.91 1.33
N LYS A 67 8.03 -7.57 2.34
CA LYS A 67 8.81 -6.91 3.40
C LYS A 67 10.00 -6.11 2.86
N ASN A 68 10.70 -6.65 1.86
CA ASN A 68 11.84 -5.99 1.25
C ASN A 68 11.40 -4.75 0.45
N ASN A 69 10.33 -4.84 -0.34
CA ASN A 69 9.78 -3.70 -1.07
C ASN A 69 9.31 -2.61 -0.11
N PHE A 70 8.64 -2.98 0.98
CA PHE A 70 8.22 -2.03 2.00
C PHE A 70 9.41 -1.32 2.64
N ARG A 71 10.40 -2.09 3.12
CA ARG A 71 11.63 -1.54 3.73
C ARG A 71 12.37 -0.60 2.77
N LYS A 72 12.51 -0.99 1.49
CA LYS A 72 13.15 -0.15 0.48
C LYS A 72 12.39 1.15 0.26
N SER A 73 11.07 1.11 0.18
CA SER A 73 10.22 2.30 0.02
C SER A 73 10.44 3.29 1.17
N LEU A 74 10.45 2.79 2.42
CA LEU A 74 10.74 3.62 3.60
C LEU A 74 12.16 4.20 3.58
N ASN A 75 13.16 3.41 3.19
CA ASN A 75 14.54 3.88 3.08
C ASN A 75 14.71 4.91 1.95
N THR A 76 14.00 4.75 0.83
CA THR A 76 14.00 5.73 -0.27
C THR A 76 13.40 7.05 0.20
N LEU A 77 12.25 7.00 0.88
CA LEU A 77 11.64 8.19 1.46
C LEU A 77 12.61 8.90 2.43
N LEU A 78 13.22 8.14 3.35
CA LEU A 78 14.22 8.69 4.28
C LEU A 78 15.42 9.30 3.55
N LEU A 79 15.90 8.66 2.48
CA LEU A 79 17.04 9.15 1.71
C LEU A 79 16.74 10.48 1.00
N VAL A 80 15.58 10.60 0.33
CA VAL A 80 15.24 11.84 -0.39
C VAL A 80 15.04 13.02 0.57
N ILE A 81 14.53 12.75 1.78
CA ILE A 81 14.43 13.75 2.85
C ILE A 81 15.83 14.14 3.34
N TYR A 82 16.69 13.15 3.61
CA TYR A 82 18.05 13.39 4.09
C TYR A 82 18.90 14.19 3.10
N LEU A 83 18.69 13.99 1.79
CA LEU A 83 19.37 14.72 0.72
C LEU A 83 18.76 16.10 0.44
N GLY A 84 17.64 16.45 1.07
CA GLY A 84 16.92 17.70 0.82
C GLY A 84 16.21 17.76 -0.53
N VAL A 85 16.01 16.62 -1.21
CA VAL A 85 15.19 16.51 -2.42
C VAL A 85 13.71 16.68 -2.07
N LEU A 86 13.31 16.17 -0.91
CA LEU A 86 11.97 16.33 -0.35
C LEU A 86 12.06 17.07 0.99
N ASP A 87 11.27 18.12 1.17
CA ASP A 87 11.19 18.80 2.46
C ASP A 87 10.21 18.10 3.43
N THR A 88 10.36 18.38 4.72
CA THR A 88 9.50 17.79 5.76
C THR A 88 8.07 18.33 5.73
N ASN A 89 7.85 19.51 5.15
CA ASN A 89 6.50 20.08 5.01
C ASN A 89 5.66 19.22 4.05
N THR A 90 6.29 18.68 3.03
CA THR A 90 5.64 17.84 2.03
C THR A 90 5.24 16.48 2.61
N ILE A 91 6.00 15.94 3.57
CA ILE A 91 5.59 14.76 4.35
C ILE A 91 4.34 15.07 5.17
N SER A 92 4.23 16.28 5.73
CA SER A 92 3.03 16.71 6.45
C SER A 92 1.82 16.68 5.53
N SER A 93 1.94 17.19 4.30
CA SER A 93 0.87 17.13 3.30
C SER A 93 0.45 15.70 2.94
N PHE A 94 1.42 14.77 2.84
CA PHE A 94 1.12 13.34 2.65
C PHE A 94 0.39 12.73 3.86
N THR A 95 0.74 13.17 5.07
CA THR A 95 0.07 12.71 6.30
C THR A 95 -1.36 13.24 6.36
N ASP A 96 -1.57 14.52 6.05
CA ASP A 96 -2.89 15.15 5.98
C ASP A 96 -3.78 14.48 4.92
N LEU A 97 -3.20 14.17 3.75
CA LEU A 97 -3.89 13.40 2.71
C LEU A 97 -4.27 12.01 3.23
N SER A 98 -3.34 11.30 3.88
CA SER A 98 -3.63 9.99 4.46
C SER A 98 -4.74 10.04 5.50
N GLU A 99 -4.81 11.08 6.34
CA GLU A 99 -5.89 11.25 7.32
C GLU A 99 -7.24 11.47 6.62
N ARG A 100 -7.27 12.31 5.58
CA ARG A 100 -8.47 12.53 4.77
C ARG A 100 -8.93 11.26 4.08
N LEU A 101 -8.03 10.53 3.42
CA LEU A 101 -8.38 9.25 2.77
C LEU A 101 -8.89 8.22 3.79
N ASN A 102 -8.28 8.16 4.99
CA ASN A 102 -8.77 7.28 6.05
C ASN A 102 -10.19 7.63 6.51
N SER A 103 -10.57 8.91 6.52
CA SER A 103 -11.94 9.32 6.87
C SER A 103 -13.00 8.92 5.84
N LEU A 104 -12.57 8.51 4.64
CA LEU A 104 -13.47 8.12 3.55
C LEU A 104 -13.71 6.61 3.47
N LYS A 105 -12.95 5.79 4.21
CA LYS A 105 -12.98 4.31 4.13
C LYS A 105 -14.35 3.67 4.39
N ASP A 106 -15.18 4.31 5.22
CA ASP A 106 -16.50 3.80 5.58
C ASP A 106 -17.64 4.53 4.83
N ILE A 107 -17.29 5.29 3.78
CA ILE A 107 -18.22 6.10 3.00
C ILE A 107 -18.24 5.58 1.57
N GLU A 108 -19.42 5.39 1.00
CA GLU A 108 -19.54 5.09 -0.43
C GLU A 108 -19.19 6.35 -1.24
N ILE A 109 -18.06 6.29 -1.93
CA ILE A 109 -17.53 7.42 -2.72
C ILE A 109 -17.97 7.23 -4.19
N PRO A 110 -18.61 8.23 -4.82
CA PRO A 110 -18.88 8.19 -6.25
C PRO A 110 -17.60 8.02 -7.06
N VAL A 111 -17.65 7.26 -8.15
CA VAL A 111 -16.47 6.94 -8.98
C VAL A 111 -15.78 8.21 -9.47
N GLU A 112 -16.55 9.23 -9.83
CA GLU A 112 -16.02 10.51 -10.30
C GLU A 112 -15.14 11.20 -9.25
N VAL A 113 -15.52 11.08 -7.97
CA VAL A 113 -14.74 11.64 -6.85
C VAL A 113 -13.48 10.81 -6.60
N ILE A 114 -13.51 9.50 -6.87
CA ILE A 114 -12.32 8.64 -6.77
C ILE A 114 -11.30 9.02 -7.85
N ASP A 115 -11.74 9.28 -9.08
CA ASP A 115 -10.87 9.74 -10.17
C ASP A 115 -10.24 11.09 -9.82
N GLU A 116 -11.02 12.04 -9.26
CA GLU A 116 -10.48 13.31 -8.76
C GLU A 116 -9.44 13.12 -7.65
N ILE A 117 -9.64 12.15 -6.76
CA ILE A 117 -8.67 11.82 -5.70
C ILE A 117 -7.38 11.24 -6.30
N ASP A 118 -7.47 10.36 -7.30
CA ASP A 118 -6.29 9.81 -7.98
C ASP A 118 -5.50 10.91 -8.70
N ASP A 119 -6.17 11.82 -9.39
CA ASP A 119 -5.55 12.98 -10.02
C ASP A 119 -4.79 13.85 -8.99
N ILE A 120 -5.39 14.08 -7.81
CA ILE A 120 -4.74 14.82 -6.72
C ILE A 120 -3.51 14.07 -6.20
N ILE A 121 -3.61 12.74 -5.99
CA ILE A 121 -2.49 11.90 -5.56
C ILE A 121 -1.35 12.01 -6.57
N ASN A 122 -1.64 11.85 -7.86
CA ASN A 122 -0.67 11.93 -8.94
C ASN A 122 -0.04 13.32 -9.04
N GLU A 123 -0.83 14.40 -8.92
CA GLU A 123 -0.28 15.75 -8.91
C GLU A 123 0.70 15.97 -7.75
N ILE A 124 0.36 15.51 -6.54
CA ILE A 124 1.24 15.59 -5.37
C ILE A 124 2.52 14.79 -5.62
N CYS A 125 2.40 13.57 -6.14
CA CYS A 125 3.53 12.72 -6.49
C CYS A 125 4.44 13.39 -7.53
N ASP A 126 3.92 13.89 -8.65
CA ASP A 126 4.69 14.55 -9.71
C ASP A 126 5.46 15.78 -9.20
N ARG A 127 4.81 16.57 -8.34
CA ARG A 127 5.44 17.75 -7.72
C ARG A 127 6.61 17.35 -6.83
N ILE A 128 6.52 16.20 -6.18
CA ILE A 128 7.51 15.66 -5.26
C ILE A 128 8.68 14.98 -5.99
N THR A 129 8.38 14.27 -7.08
CA THR A 129 9.40 13.60 -7.89
C THR A 129 10.14 14.56 -8.81
N GLY A 130 9.62 15.79 -8.98
CA GLY A 130 10.21 16.80 -9.84
C GLY A 130 9.85 16.63 -11.32
N ASP A 131 8.85 15.80 -11.63
CA ASP A 131 8.40 15.52 -13.00
C ASP A 131 7.75 16.75 -13.67
N LYS A 132 7.38 17.78 -12.89
CA LYS A 132 6.89 19.08 -13.39
C LYS A 132 7.93 20.21 -13.38
N VAL A 133 9.21 19.90 -13.11
CA VAL A 133 10.30 20.90 -12.95
C VAL A 133 11.20 21.00 -14.20
N ILE A 134 10.87 20.29 -15.29
CA ILE A 134 11.58 20.34 -16.59
C ILE A 134 10.64 20.86 -17.69
#